data_AF-A0A6B3EKV9-F1
#
_entry.id   AF-A0A6B3EKV9-F1
#
_cell.length_a   1.000
_cell.length_b   1.000
_cell.length_c   1.000
_cell.angle_alpha   90.00
_cell.angle_beta   90.00
_cell.angle_gamma   90.00
#
_symmetry.space_group_name_H-M   'P 1'
#
loop_
_entity.id
_entity.type
_entity.pdbx_description
1 polymer ?
#
loop_
_entity_poly.entity_id
_entity_poly.type
_entity_poly.pdbx_seq_one_letter_code
_entity_poly.pdbx_strand_id
1 'polypeptide(L)' 'HLGRIEYFQPSVARELKSRSASALRRLPQDVLAAALSSMDVERAGLLRRLRRRPAVGVAA' A
#
# COMPACT_ATOMS: atom_id res chain seq x y z
N HIS A 1 8.78 -5.36 0.16
CA HIS A 1 9.27 -4.07 0.73
C HIS A 1 8.46 -3.60 1.94
N LEU A 2 7.12 -3.52 1.86
CA LEU A 2 6.30 -3.01 2.98
C LEU A 2 6.42 -3.79 4.30
N GLY A 3 6.72 -5.09 4.25
CA GLY A 3 6.93 -5.92 5.45
C GLY A 3 8.21 -5.61 6.24
N ARG A 4 9.07 -4.72 5.74
CA ARG A 4 10.28 -4.25 6.45
C ARG A 4 10.25 -2.74 6.66
N ILE A 5 9.04 -2.13 6.64
CA ILE A 5 8.92 -0.67 6.59
C ILE A 5 9.45 0.05 7.83
N GLU A 6 9.51 -0.67 8.96
CA GLU A 6 10.05 -0.20 10.24
C GLU A 6 11.56 0.07 10.19
N TYR A 7 12.29 -0.57 9.27
CA TYR A 7 13.72 -0.39 9.11
C TYR A 7 14.10 0.81 8.23
N PHE A 8 13.11 1.45 7.59
CA PHE A 8 13.36 2.63 6.76
C PHE A 8 13.28 3.90 7.61
N GLN A 9 14.05 4.91 7.21
CA GLN A 9 13.89 6.25 7.76
C GLN A 9 12.43 6.74 7.62
N PRO A 10 11.92 7.54 8.57
CA PRO A 10 10.51 7.95 8.57
C PRO A 10 10.04 8.63 7.29
N SER A 11 10.90 9.44 6.65
CA SER A 11 10.63 10.10 5.36
C SER A 11 10.43 9.08 4.24
N VAL A 12 11.38 8.15 4.08
CA VAL A 12 11.34 7.08 3.06
C VAL A 12 10.14 6.16 3.30
N ALA A 13 9.85 5.80 4.54
CA ALA A 13 8.69 5.00 4.89
C ALA A 13 7.37 5.69 4.50
N ARG A 14 7.26 7.02 4.70
CA ARG A 14 6.07 7.80 4.30
C ARG A 14 5.91 7.82 2.79
N GLU A 15 6.98 8.09 2.07
CA GLU A 15 6.99 8.12 0.61
C GLU A 15 6.66 6.76 0.00
N LEU A 16 7.31 5.69 0.47
CA LEU A 16 7.07 4.32 0.01
C LEU A 16 5.60 3.93 0.23
N LYS A 17 5.02 4.27 1.39
CA LYS A 17 3.59 4.05 1.66
C LYS A 17 2.70 4.82 0.69
N SER A 18 3.02 6.08 0.39
CA SER A 18 2.23 6.92 -0.53
C SER A 18 2.27 6.38 -1.97
N ARG A 19 3.47 6.12 -2.50
CA ARG A 19 3.68 5.55 -3.83
C ARG A 19 2.99 4.19 -3.98
N SER A 20 3.10 3.34 -2.96
CA SER A 20 2.45 2.03 -2.94
C SER A 20 0.92 2.14 -2.90
N ALA A 21 0.37 3.05 -2.08
CA ALA A 21 -1.08 3.28 -2.04
C ALA A 21 -1.63 3.77 -3.40
N SER A 22 -0.90 4.67 -4.07
CA SER A 22 -1.25 5.14 -5.42
C SER A 22 -1.18 4.02 -6.46
N ALA A 23 -0.16 3.17 -6.41
CA ALA A 23 -0.07 1.99 -7.29
C ALA A 23 -1.27 1.05 -7.11
N LEU A 24 -1.63 0.71 -5.87
CA LEU A 24 -2.78 -0.16 -5.57
C LEU A 24 -4.12 0.41 -6.07
N ARG A 25 -4.27 1.74 -6.10
CA ARG A 25 -5.49 2.40 -6.59
C ARG A 25 -5.62 2.38 -8.11
N ARG A 26 -4.49 2.34 -8.82
CA ARG A 26 -4.45 2.32 -10.29
C ARG A 26 -4.65 0.93 -10.88
N LEU A 27 -4.55 -0.12 -10.06
CA LEU A 27 -4.81 -1.48 -10.51
C LEU A 27 -6.31 -1.70 -10.76
N PRO A 28 -6.68 -2.57 -11.72
CA PRO A 28 -8.02 -3.11 -11.81
C PRO A 28 -8.42 -3.73 -10.47
N GLN A 29 -9.55 -3.28 -9.90
CA GLN A 29 -9.89 -3.59 -8.51
C GLN A 29 -10.31 -5.05 -8.32
N ASP A 30 -10.83 -5.69 -9.36
CA ASP A 30 -11.12 -7.11 -9.48
C ASP A 30 -9.84 -7.96 -9.42
N VAL A 31 -8.83 -7.60 -10.22
CA VAL A 31 -7.52 -8.27 -10.22
C VAL A 31 -6.84 -8.10 -8.87
N LEU A 32 -6.87 -6.89 -8.31
CA LEU A 32 -6.33 -6.63 -6.97
C LEU A 32 -7.07 -7.43 -5.90
N ALA A 33 -8.40 -7.53 -5.97
CA ALA A 33 -9.19 -8.30 -5.02
C ALA A 33 -8.84 -9.79 -5.08
N ALA A 34 -8.73 -10.36 -6.28
CA ALA A 34 -8.32 -11.75 -6.47
C ALA A 34 -6.92 -12.02 -5.88
N ALA A 35 -5.95 -11.15 -6.19
CA ALA A 35 -4.59 -11.28 -5.67
C ALA A 35 -4.54 -11.14 -4.13
N LEU A 36 -5.32 -10.25 -3.53
CA LEU A 36 -5.38 -10.10 -2.07
C LEU A 36 -6.08 -11.27 -1.39
N SER A 37 -6.95 -11.99 -2.09
CA SER A 37 -7.63 -13.18 -1.57
C SER A 37 -6.76 -14.44 -1.66
N SER A 38 -5.76 -14.47 -2.55
CA SER A 38 -4.81 -15.58 -2.65
C SER A 38 -3.57 -15.44 -1.76
N MET A 39 -3.42 -14.31 -1.05
CA MET A 39 -2.33 -14.05 -0.11
C MET A 39 -2.70 -14.40 1.33
N ASP A 40 -1.71 -14.48 2.21
CA ASP A 40 -1.92 -14.61 3.65
C ASP A 40 -2.69 -13.39 4.23
N VAL A 41 -3.44 -13.65 5.31
CA VAL A 41 -4.38 -12.68 5.92
C VAL A 41 -3.67 -11.42 6.40
N GLU A 42 -2.48 -11.55 6.98
CA GLU A 42 -1.73 -10.42 7.54
C GLU A 42 -1.28 -9.46 6.43
N ARG A 43 -0.64 -10.01 5.40
CA ARG A 43 -0.14 -9.26 4.26
C ARG A 43 -1.27 -8.62 3.47
N ALA A 44 -2.35 -9.37 3.24
CA ALA A 44 -3.53 -8.85 2.57
C ALA A 44 -4.18 -7.72 3.41
N GLY A 45 -4.25 -7.87 4.73
CA GLY A 45 -4.73 -6.85 5.66
C GLY A 45 -3.94 -5.55 5.59
N LEU A 46 -2.60 -5.65 5.58
CA LEU A 46 -1.69 -4.51 5.42
C LEU A 46 -1.95 -3.73 4.13
N LEU A 47 -2.07 -4.43 2.99
CA LEU A 47 -2.32 -3.81 1.69
C LEU A 47 -3.73 -3.20 1.59
N ARG A 48 -4.75 -3.85 2.16
CA ARG A 48 -6.12 -3.30 2.23
C ARG A 48 -6.15 -1.99 3.01
N ARG A 49 -5.47 -1.92 4.15
CA ARG A 49 -5.34 -0.69 4.95
C ARG A 49 -4.58 0.39 4.17
N LEU A 50 -3.51 0.01 3.48
CA LEU A 50 -2.71 0.95 2.70
C LEU A 50 -3.51 1.58 1.55
N ARG A 51 -4.33 0.80 0.83
CA ARG A 51 -5.21 1.31 -0.24
C ARG A 51 -6.20 2.36 0.26
N ARG A 52 -6.75 2.16 1.47
CA ARG A 52 -7.75 3.05 2.08
C ARG A 52 -7.16 4.33 2.66
N ARG A 53 -5.83 4.42 2.84
CA ARG A 53 -5.18 5.61 3.39
C ARG A 53 -5.43 6.82 2.48
N PRO A 54 -5.95 7.96 2.97
CA PRO A 54 -6.15 9.15 2.12
C PRO A 54 -4.85 9.49 1.37
N ALA A 55 -4.98 9.84 0.09
CA ALA A 55 -3.82 10.34 -0.63
C ALA A 55 -3.42 11.63 0.08
N VAL A 56 -2.30 11.61 0.80
CA VAL A 56 -1.65 12.85 1.18
C VAL A 56 -1.15 13.39 -0.15
N GLY A 57 -1.95 14.27 -0.76
CA GLY A 57 -1.53 15.02 -1.92
C GLY A 57 -0.22 15.68 -1.53
N VAL A 58 0.85 15.36 -2.26
CA VAL A 58 1.89 16.36 -2.41
C VAL A 58 1.17 17.50 -3.13
N ALA A 59 0.85 18.56 -2.38
CA ALA A 59 0.59 19.85 -2.98
C ALA A 59 1.82 20.13 -3.85
N ALA A 60 1.59 20.11 -5.16
CA ALA A 60 2.50 20.67 -6.15
C ALA A 60 2.36 22.19 -6.13
#